data_AF-A0A2S9FIB3-F1
#
_entry.id   AF-A0A2S9FIB3-F1
#
_cell.length_a   1.000
_cell.length_b   1.000
_cell.length_c   1.000
_cell.angle_alpha   90.00
_cell.angle_beta   90.00
_cell.angle_gamma   90.00
#
_symmetry.space_group_name_H-M   'P 1'
#
loop_
_entity.id
_entity.type
_entity.pdbx_description
1 polymer ?
#
loop_
_entity_poly.entity_id
_entity_poly.type
_entity_poly.pdbx_seq_one_letter_code
_entity_poly.pdbx_strand_id
1 'polypeptide(L)'
;MSRKQTLWLAIAAMLAVVVAYQVTATSPRQSEFVADADIPTIVPGVDVLAGIAEIPVRVRGNDYRRDAFGESWTDDTTAPGGHNGCDTRNDILDRDLIDKTYVAISRCPMAVATGTLRDPYTNGTVAFLRGNQTGAAVQIDHLVPLALAWDLG
;
A
#
# COMPACT_ATOMS: atom_id res chain seq x y z
N MET A 1 42.58 -10.09 -30.26
CA MET A 1 41.86 -10.80 -29.18
C MET A 1 42.21 -12.28 -29.24
N SER A 2 42.61 -12.87 -28.12
CA SER A 2 42.91 -14.31 -28.08
C SER A 2 41.61 -15.13 -28.08
N ARG A 3 41.64 -16.37 -28.61
CA ARG A 3 40.48 -17.30 -28.56
C ARG A 3 39.90 -17.47 -27.16
N LYS A 4 40.75 -17.34 -26.12
CA LYS A 4 40.33 -17.38 -24.71
C LYS A 4 39.50 -16.15 -24.33
N GLN A 5 39.88 -14.95 -24.78
CA GLN A 5 39.13 -13.72 -24.53
C GLN A 5 37.76 -13.73 -25.21
N THR A 6 37.66 -14.25 -26.44
CA THR A 6 36.37 -14.40 -27.14
C THR A 6 35.44 -15.40 -26.46
N LEU A 7 35.98 -16.50 -25.93
CA LEU A 7 35.22 -17.48 -25.15
C LEU A 7 34.67 -16.88 -23.86
N TRP A 8 35.50 -16.14 -23.12
CA TRP A 8 35.07 -15.48 -21.88
C TRP A 8 33.99 -14.41 -22.13
N LEU A 9 34.12 -13.62 -23.20
CA LEU A 9 33.10 -12.64 -23.58
C LEU A 9 31.77 -13.30 -23.97
N ALA A 10 31.82 -14.43 -24.70
CA ALA A 10 30.61 -15.17 -25.07
C ALA A 10 29.89 -15.77 -23.85
N ILE A 11 30.64 -16.30 -22.87
CA ILE A 11 30.08 -16.82 -21.62
C ILE A 11 29.44 -15.69 -20.80
N ALA A 12 30.12 -14.55 -20.67
CA ALA A 12 29.59 -13.40 -19.94
C ALA A 12 28.31 -12.85 -20.59
N ALA A 13 28.26 -12.78 -21.92
CA ALA A 13 27.08 -12.37 -22.67
C ALA A 13 25.91 -13.34 -22.48
N MET A 14 26.15 -14.65 -22.55
CA MET A 14 25.11 -15.65 -22.27
C MET A 14 24.59 -15.55 -20.84
N LEU A 15 25.49 -15.37 -19.86
CA LEU A 15 25.09 -15.23 -18.46
C LEU A 15 24.22 -13.98 -18.25
N ALA A 16 24.59 -12.85 -18.87
CA ALA A 16 23.80 -11.62 -18.79
C ALA A 16 22.40 -11.78 -19.40
N VAL A 17 22.28 -12.49 -20.54
CA VAL A 17 20.98 -12.79 -21.15
C VAL A 17 20.13 -13.69 -20.26
N VAL A 18 20.73 -14.73 -19.67
CA VAL A 18 20.02 -15.63 -18.75
C VAL A 18 19.53 -14.87 -17.51
N VAL A 19 20.37 -14.01 -16.92
CA VAL A 19 19.98 -13.19 -15.76
C VAL A 19 18.86 -12.22 -16.14
N ALA A 20 18.95 -11.54 -17.29
CA ALA A 20 17.90 -10.63 -17.76
C ALA A 20 16.57 -11.38 -18.02
N TYR A 21 16.64 -12.57 -18.59
CA TYR A 21 15.47 -13.42 -18.79
C TYR A 21 14.86 -13.86 -17.46
N GLN A 22 15.67 -14.29 -16.49
CA GLN A 22 15.16 -14.67 -15.18
C GLN A 22 14.52 -13.48 -14.46
N VAL A 23 15.15 -12.30 -14.44
CA VAL A 23 14.59 -11.09 -13.82
C VAL A 23 13.25 -10.69 -14.44
N THR A 24 13.13 -10.77 -15.78
CA THR A 24 11.87 -10.44 -16.48
C THR A 24 10.79 -11.51 -16.34
N ALA A 25 11.16 -12.79 -16.29
CA ALA A 25 10.22 -13.90 -16.20
C ALA A 25 9.75 -14.21 -14.76
N THR A 26 10.58 -13.91 -13.74
CA THR A 26 10.23 -14.17 -12.33
C THR A 26 9.75 -12.94 -11.57
N SER A 27 9.77 -11.75 -12.17
CA SER A 27 9.03 -10.61 -11.64
C SER A 27 7.55 -10.99 -11.58
N PRO A 28 6.95 -11.20 -10.39
CA PRO A 28 5.54 -11.51 -10.32
C PRO A 28 4.78 -10.35 -10.93
N ARG A 29 3.70 -10.63 -11.67
CA ARG A 29 2.71 -9.63 -12.09
C ARG A 29 2.03 -9.04 -10.84
N GLN A 30 2.72 -8.19 -10.09
CA GLN A 30 2.08 -7.36 -9.05
C GLN A 30 0.99 -6.47 -9.65
N SER A 31 1.05 -6.20 -10.97
CA SER A 31 0.04 -5.47 -11.72
C SER A 31 -1.30 -6.20 -11.85
N GLU A 32 -1.37 -7.53 -11.72
CA GLU A 32 -2.65 -8.25 -11.81
C GLU A 32 -3.49 -8.08 -10.53
N PHE A 33 -2.85 -8.00 -9.36
CA PHE A 33 -3.57 -7.84 -8.08
C PHE A 33 -4.16 -6.44 -7.86
N VAL A 34 -3.61 -5.41 -8.50
CA VAL A 34 -4.13 -4.02 -8.38
C VAL A 34 -5.29 -3.75 -9.33
N ALA A 35 -5.36 -4.46 -10.46
CA ALA A 35 -6.43 -4.29 -11.44
C ALA A 35 -7.73 -5.00 -11.05
N ASP A 36 -7.67 -5.96 -10.12
CA ASP A 36 -8.78 -6.82 -9.69
C ASP A 36 -9.38 -6.38 -8.34
N ALA A 37 -9.18 -5.12 -7.95
CA ALA A 37 -10.07 -4.49 -6.97
C ALA A 37 -11.42 -4.24 -7.65
N ASP A 38 -12.15 -5.33 -7.91
CA ASP A 38 -13.55 -5.31 -8.33
C ASP A 38 -14.28 -4.37 -7.38
N ILE A 39 -14.72 -3.21 -7.90
CA ILE A 39 -15.65 -2.37 -7.18
C ILE A 39 -16.87 -3.26 -6.95
N PRO A 40 -17.24 -3.56 -5.70
CA PRO A 40 -18.32 -4.49 -5.43
C PRO A 40 -19.58 -4.02 -6.17
N THR A 41 -20.02 -4.80 -7.15
CA THR A 41 -21.21 -4.49 -7.94
C THR A 41 -22.43 -5.04 -7.22
N ILE A 42 -23.39 -4.17 -6.95
CA ILE A 42 -24.60 -4.51 -6.21
C ILE A 42 -25.66 -4.98 -7.22
N VAL A 43 -26.28 -6.13 -6.96
CA VAL A 43 -27.43 -6.60 -7.76
C VAL A 43 -28.59 -5.61 -7.58
N PRO A 44 -29.23 -5.14 -8.67
CA PRO A 44 -30.37 -4.23 -8.56
C PRO A 44 -31.46 -4.76 -7.61
N GLY A 45 -31.95 -3.89 -6.72
CA GLY A 45 -32.99 -4.24 -5.75
C GLY A 45 -32.48 -4.84 -4.43
N VAL A 46 -31.16 -5.01 -4.26
CA VAL A 46 -30.56 -5.37 -2.98
C VAL A 46 -30.40 -4.12 -2.11
N ASP A 47 -30.94 -4.16 -0.90
CA ASP A 47 -30.60 -3.22 0.15
C ASP A 47 -29.28 -3.66 0.80
N VAL A 48 -28.19 -2.98 0.47
CA VAL A 48 -26.85 -3.26 1.02
C VAL A 48 -26.70 -2.87 2.48
N LEU A 49 -27.63 -2.09 3.02
CA LEU A 49 -27.65 -1.71 4.42
C LEU A 49 -28.59 -2.60 5.25
N ALA A 50 -29.29 -3.55 4.61
CA ALA A 50 -30.19 -4.45 5.29
C ALA A 50 -29.48 -5.19 6.43
N GLY A 51 -29.98 -5.04 7.65
CA GLY A 51 -29.42 -5.67 8.85
C GLY A 51 -28.28 -4.90 9.50
N ILE A 52 -27.84 -3.76 8.94
CA ILE A 52 -26.92 -2.85 9.63
C ILE A 52 -27.72 -2.12 10.72
N ALA A 53 -27.24 -2.22 11.96
CA ALA A 53 -27.86 -1.52 13.07
C ALA A 53 -27.66 -0.01 12.94
N GLU A 54 -28.76 0.73 12.90
CA GLU A 54 -28.74 2.19 12.95
C GLU A 54 -28.69 2.66 14.41
N ILE A 55 -27.66 3.45 14.72
CA ILE A 55 -27.52 4.10 16.02
C ILE A 55 -27.97 5.55 15.85
N PRO A 56 -29.19 5.92 16.28
CA PRO A 56 -29.77 7.23 15.96
C PRO A 56 -29.03 8.38 16.65
N VAL A 57 -28.40 8.10 17.79
CA VAL A 57 -27.61 9.07 18.54
C VAL A 57 -26.38 8.39 19.12
N ARG A 58 -25.20 8.96 18.85
CA ARG A 58 -23.95 8.60 19.52
C ARG A 58 -23.98 9.08 20.97
N VAL A 59 -23.81 8.16 21.92
CA VAL A 59 -23.53 8.48 23.32
C VAL A 59 -22.01 8.60 23.48
N ARG A 60 -21.52 9.76 23.93
CA ARG A 60 -20.08 10.01 24.08
C ARG A 60 -19.58 9.56 25.46
N GLY A 61 -18.52 8.76 25.48
CA GLY A 61 -17.71 8.54 26.68
C GLY A 61 -16.76 9.71 26.94
N ASN A 62 -16.28 9.84 28.18
CA ASN A 62 -15.20 10.77 28.57
C ASN A 62 -13.88 10.03 28.87
N ASP A 63 -13.80 8.76 28.49
CA ASP A 63 -12.72 7.84 28.81
C ASP A 63 -11.90 7.41 27.58
N TYR A 64 -12.05 8.11 26.44
CA TYR A 64 -11.30 7.83 25.21
C TYR A 64 -9.78 7.81 25.45
N ARG A 65 -9.15 6.68 25.09
CA ARG A 65 -7.70 6.47 25.16
C ARG A 65 -7.14 6.17 23.77
N ARG A 66 -6.50 7.17 23.15
CA ARG A 66 -5.85 6.99 21.84
C ARG A 66 -4.79 5.90 21.87
N ASP A 67 -4.02 5.85 22.94
CA ASP A 67 -2.92 4.90 23.15
C ASP A 67 -3.40 3.44 23.30
N ALA A 68 -4.68 3.21 23.61
CA ALA A 68 -5.26 1.87 23.65
C ALA A 68 -5.38 1.21 22.28
N PHE A 69 -5.29 1.97 21.17
CA PHE A 69 -5.24 1.43 19.80
C PHE A 69 -3.85 0.93 19.40
N GLY A 70 -2.85 1.04 20.28
CA GLY A 70 -1.48 0.60 20.02
C GLY A 70 -0.56 1.71 19.49
N GLU A 71 0.66 1.31 19.14
CA GLU A 71 1.68 2.22 18.64
C GLU A 71 1.35 2.67 17.20
N SER A 72 1.44 3.97 16.95
CA SER A 72 1.17 4.53 15.63
C SER A 72 2.16 3.99 14.60
N TRP A 73 1.64 3.53 13.46
CA TRP A 73 2.43 3.01 12.34
C TRP A 73 3.21 1.72 12.65
N THR A 74 2.85 0.98 13.70
CA THR A 74 3.54 -0.28 13.99
C THR A 74 3.38 -1.30 12.85
N ASP A 75 4.48 -1.99 12.53
CA ASP A 75 4.45 -3.20 11.69
C ASP A 75 3.97 -4.42 12.49
N ASP A 76 3.94 -4.33 13.82
CA ASP A 76 3.45 -5.37 14.73
C ASP A 76 1.91 -5.34 14.77
N THR A 77 1.28 -5.79 13.67
CA THR A 77 -0.18 -5.81 13.50
C THR A 77 -0.63 -7.03 12.71
N THR A 78 -1.86 -7.49 12.97
CA THR A 78 -2.48 -8.61 12.25
C THR A 78 -3.16 -8.20 10.94
N ALA A 79 -3.17 -6.91 10.61
CA ALA A 79 -3.71 -6.42 9.36
C ALA A 79 -2.90 -6.91 8.15
N PRO A 80 -3.48 -6.99 6.94
CA PRO A 80 -2.72 -7.26 5.72
C PRO A 80 -1.55 -6.28 5.58
N GLY A 81 -0.35 -6.80 5.36
CA GLY A 81 0.89 -6.01 5.32
C GLY A 81 1.68 -6.02 6.63
N GLY A 82 1.11 -6.43 7.76
CA GLY A 82 1.85 -6.52 9.01
C GLY A 82 2.98 -7.56 9.00
N HIS A 83 3.99 -7.32 9.83
CA HIS A 83 5.22 -8.07 10.01
C HIS A 83 6.05 -8.23 8.72
N ASN A 84 5.98 -7.27 7.80
CA ASN A 84 6.70 -7.32 6.52
C ASN A 84 7.99 -6.46 6.51
N GLY A 85 8.28 -5.78 7.62
CA GLY A 85 9.42 -4.87 7.77
C GLY A 85 9.17 -3.45 7.28
N CYS A 86 7.92 -3.08 6.97
CA CYS A 86 7.45 -1.74 6.63
C CYS A 86 6.43 -1.25 7.66
N ASP A 87 6.43 0.04 7.96
CA ASP A 87 5.40 0.63 8.80
C ASP A 87 4.04 0.67 8.07
N THR A 88 2.93 0.74 8.83
CA THR A 88 1.58 0.75 8.26
C THR A 88 1.40 1.89 7.23
N ARG A 89 2.13 3.00 7.36
CA ARG A 89 2.04 4.10 6.39
C ARG A 89 2.56 3.67 5.04
N ASN A 90 3.72 3.00 5.00
CA ASN A 90 4.30 2.51 3.76
C ASN A 90 3.43 1.41 3.14
N ASP A 91 2.80 0.55 3.94
CA ASP A 91 1.87 -0.46 3.44
C ASP A 91 0.65 0.17 2.76
N ILE A 92 0.04 1.19 3.38
CA ILE A 92 -1.12 1.87 2.78
C ILE A 92 -0.71 2.67 1.53
N LEU A 93 0.46 3.32 1.54
CA LEU A 93 0.98 3.99 0.34
C LEU A 93 1.21 2.98 -0.79
N ASP A 94 1.72 1.79 -0.49
CA ASP A 94 1.88 0.74 -1.51
C ASP A 94 0.52 0.21 -1.97
N ARG A 95 -0.44 -0.02 -1.07
CA ARG A 95 -1.78 -0.50 -1.45
C ARG A 95 -2.52 0.49 -2.37
N ASP A 96 -2.50 1.78 -2.03
CA ASP A 96 -3.44 2.77 -2.61
C ASP A 96 -2.86 3.61 -3.75
N LEU A 97 -1.54 3.76 -3.83
CA LEU A 97 -0.93 4.51 -4.92
C LEU A 97 -0.81 3.65 -6.18
N ILE A 98 -1.01 4.28 -7.33
CA ILE A 98 -0.73 3.71 -8.65
C ILE A 98 0.54 4.33 -9.24
N ASP A 99 1.07 3.75 -10.31
CA ASP A 99 2.27 4.22 -11.03
C ASP A 99 3.47 4.46 -10.08
N LYS A 100 3.67 3.48 -9.18
CA LYS A 100 4.62 3.59 -8.08
C LYS A 100 6.06 3.33 -8.52
N THR A 101 6.99 3.97 -7.82
CA THR A 101 8.40 3.56 -7.77
C THR A 101 8.81 3.30 -6.33
N TYR A 102 9.91 2.58 -6.12
CA TYR A 102 10.33 2.12 -4.79
C TYR A 102 11.75 2.57 -4.43
N VAL A 103 11.99 2.70 -3.13
CA VAL A 103 13.29 2.96 -2.53
C VAL A 103 13.42 2.20 -1.22
N ALA A 104 14.62 1.68 -0.94
CA ALA A 104 14.92 1.09 0.36
C ALA A 104 15.19 2.19 1.39
N ILE A 105 14.52 2.12 2.54
CA ILE A 105 14.81 2.94 3.73
C ILE A 105 15.01 2.03 4.94
N SER A 106 15.58 2.57 6.01
CA SER A 106 15.91 1.79 7.22
C SER A 106 14.72 1.09 7.87
N ARG A 107 13.49 1.63 7.71
CA ARG A 107 12.25 1.11 8.31
C ARG A 107 11.29 0.48 7.30
N CYS A 108 11.72 0.29 6.05
CA CYS A 108 10.93 -0.34 4.99
C CYS A 108 11.83 -0.61 3.77
N PRO A 109 12.14 -1.87 3.43
CA PRO A 109 13.01 -2.20 2.30
C PRO A 109 12.38 -1.89 0.93
N MET A 110 11.05 -1.80 0.87
CA MET A 110 10.24 -1.57 -0.33
C MET A 110 9.36 -0.33 -0.18
N ALA A 111 9.93 0.77 0.33
CA ALA A 111 9.14 1.97 0.57
C ALA A 111 8.78 2.68 -0.74
N VAL A 112 7.55 3.18 -0.86
CA VAL A 112 7.13 3.93 -2.06
C VAL A 112 7.93 5.23 -2.17
N ALA A 113 8.65 5.42 -3.27
CA ALA A 113 9.41 6.63 -3.57
C ALA A 113 8.54 7.67 -4.29
N THR A 114 7.79 7.24 -5.29
CA THR A 114 6.80 8.06 -6.02
C THR A 114 5.54 7.26 -6.27
N GLY A 115 4.44 7.95 -6.54
CA GLY A 115 3.19 7.33 -7.00
C GLY A 115 2.12 8.39 -7.26
N THR A 116 0.95 7.93 -7.64
CA THR A 116 -0.20 8.81 -7.89
C THR A 116 -1.38 8.31 -7.07
N LEU A 117 -2.01 9.22 -6.32
CA LEU A 117 -3.27 8.97 -5.62
C LEU A 117 -4.43 9.48 -6.48
N ARG A 118 -5.44 8.64 -6.68
CA ARG A 118 -6.78 9.09 -7.08
C ARG A 118 -7.58 9.28 -5.79
N ASP A 119 -7.75 10.53 -5.37
CA ASP A 119 -8.34 10.85 -4.08
C ASP A 119 -9.84 10.51 -4.06
N PRO A 120 -10.29 9.55 -3.23
CA PRO A 120 -11.68 9.14 -3.18
C PRO A 120 -12.62 10.21 -2.62
N TYR A 121 -12.10 11.21 -1.89
CA TYR A 121 -12.91 12.26 -1.28
C TYR A 121 -13.15 13.44 -2.22
N THR A 122 -12.16 13.79 -3.05
CA THR A 122 -12.25 14.96 -3.95
C THR A 122 -12.33 14.59 -5.42
N ASN A 123 -12.14 13.31 -5.77
CA ASN A 123 -11.91 12.83 -7.13
C ASN A 123 -10.68 13.48 -7.82
N GLY A 124 -9.83 14.14 -7.03
CA GLY A 124 -8.60 14.76 -7.49
C GLY A 124 -7.50 13.73 -7.78
N THR A 125 -6.49 14.16 -8.55
CA THR A 125 -5.26 13.38 -8.73
C THR A 125 -4.12 14.07 -7.99
N VAL A 126 -3.44 13.34 -7.12
CA VAL A 126 -2.36 13.86 -6.29
C VAL A 126 -1.08 13.08 -6.57
N ALA A 127 -0.03 13.78 -7.01
CA ALA A 127 1.29 13.18 -7.17
C ALA A 127 1.96 13.04 -5.79
N PHE A 128 2.34 11.82 -5.44
CA PHE A 128 3.16 11.51 -4.29
C PHE A 128 4.63 11.45 -4.70
N LEU A 129 5.45 12.17 -3.96
CA LEU A 129 6.90 12.03 -3.99
C LEU A 129 7.39 12.07 -2.55
N ARG A 130 8.10 11.03 -2.13
CA ARG A 130 8.67 10.91 -0.79
C ARG A 130 9.61 12.07 -0.50
N GLY A 131 9.33 12.82 0.56
CA GLY A 131 10.07 14.00 0.96
C GLY A 131 9.18 15.04 1.60
N ASN A 132 9.78 16.12 2.09
CA ASN A 132 9.14 17.09 3.00
C ASN A 132 8.07 17.98 2.35
N GLN A 133 7.87 17.89 1.02
CA GLN A 133 6.95 18.74 0.27
C GLN A 133 5.70 17.95 -0.12
N THR A 134 5.84 17.02 -1.06
CA THR A 134 4.75 16.20 -1.62
C THR A 134 4.41 14.99 -0.76
N GLY A 135 5.31 14.52 0.11
CA GLY A 135 5.03 13.42 1.02
C GLY A 135 3.97 13.75 2.07
N ALA A 136 3.78 15.05 2.36
CA ALA A 136 2.73 15.54 3.24
C ALA A 136 1.39 15.79 2.52
N ALA A 137 1.36 15.79 1.19
CA ALA A 137 0.12 15.96 0.43
C ALA A 137 -0.78 14.72 0.50
N VAL A 138 -0.21 13.53 0.75
CA VAL A 138 -0.95 12.29 0.98
C VAL A 138 -0.92 11.96 2.47
N GLN A 139 -2.10 12.03 3.09
CA GLN A 139 -2.32 11.61 4.47
C GLN A 139 -3.06 10.27 4.50
N ILE A 140 -2.76 9.46 5.52
CA ILE A 140 -3.50 8.22 5.75
C ILE A 140 -4.55 8.54 6.81
N ASP A 141 -5.80 8.59 6.38
CA ASP A 141 -6.93 9.03 7.18
C ASP A 141 -7.66 7.85 7.85
N HIS A 142 -8.41 8.16 8.91
CA HIS A 142 -9.31 7.21 9.54
C HIS A 142 -10.73 7.45 9.01
N LEU A 143 -11.22 6.58 8.12
CA LEU A 143 -12.60 6.65 7.62
C LEU A 143 -13.61 6.64 8.78
N VAL A 144 -13.37 5.79 9.77
CA VAL A 144 -14.10 5.79 11.04
C VAL A 144 -13.24 6.49 12.09
N PRO A 145 -13.65 7.66 12.63
CA PRO A 145 -12.89 8.35 13.65
C PRO A 145 -12.62 7.46 14.87
N LEU A 146 -11.40 7.43 15.39
CA LEU A 146 -11.03 6.55 16.53
C LEU A 146 -11.91 6.75 17.77
N ALA A 147 -12.34 7.98 18.05
CA ALA A 147 -13.23 8.25 19.18
C ALA A 147 -14.66 7.72 18.94
N LEU A 148 -15.09 7.60 17.67
CA LEU A 148 -16.36 6.96 17.34
C LEU A 148 -16.26 5.45 17.51
N ALA A 149 -15.18 4.84 17.00
CA ALA A 149 -14.91 3.41 17.21
C ALA A 149 -14.85 3.08 18.71
N TRP A 150 -14.20 3.91 19.53
CA TRP A 150 -14.16 3.75 20.98
C TRP A 150 -15.54 3.70 21.63
N ASP A 151 -16.44 4.64 21.28
CA ASP A 151 -17.77 4.70 21.87
C ASP A 151 -18.70 3.56 21.42
N LEU A 152 -18.44 2.99 20.23
CA LEU A 152 -19.34 2.02 19.60
C LEU A 152 -18.87 0.56 19.69
N GLY A 153 -17.60 0.32 20.02
CA GLY A 153 -16.99 -1.02 20.11
C GLY A 153 -16.62 -1.56 18.73
#